data_AF-A0A7S2NHT2-F1
#
_entry.id   AF-A0A7S2NHT2-F1
#
_cell.length_a   1.000
_cell.length_b   1.000
_cell.length_c   1.000
_cell.angle_alpha   90.00
_cell.angle_beta   90.00
_cell.angle_gamma   90.00
#
_symmetry.space_group_name_H-M   'P 1'
#
loop_
_entity.id
_entity.type
_entity.pdbx_description
1 polymer ?
#
loop_
_entity_poly.entity_id
_entity_poly.type
_entity_poly.pdbx_seq_one_letter_code
_entity_poly.pdbx_strand_id
1 'polypeptide(L)'
;TKMGAKDALCKISNMGCGLTDTFAYYDAQSLAETFKKTMAFQPRVIKQNRGSAGEGIWLCWLEGKEYCKTFGEASLEDGDKLKLMEMNDNHVEHHTVKEFLVFCVDGPTGEGAGTW
;
A
#
# COMPACT_ATOMS: atom_id res chain seq x y z
N THR A 1 -7.53 23.28 -12.22
CA THR A 1 -7.15 22.07 -11.47
C THR A 1 -6.92 20.93 -12.45
N LYS A 2 -5.67 20.51 -12.67
CA LYS A 2 -5.37 19.40 -13.58
C LYS A 2 -5.48 18.09 -12.81
N MET A 3 -6.34 17.18 -13.26
CA MET A 3 -6.45 15.83 -12.71
C MET A 3 -5.17 15.06 -13.00
N GLY A 4 -4.52 14.51 -11.98
CA GLY A 4 -3.34 13.67 -12.18
C GLY A 4 -3.71 12.30 -12.72
N ALA A 5 -2.75 11.59 -13.35
CA ALA A 5 -2.97 10.24 -13.86
C ALA A 5 -3.44 9.26 -12.76
N LYS A 6 -3.02 9.46 -11.50
CA LYS A 6 -3.40 8.62 -10.35
C LYS A 6 -4.84 8.89 -9.88
N ASP A 7 -5.28 10.15 -9.92
CA ASP A 7 -6.67 10.51 -9.61
C ASP A 7 -7.62 9.91 -10.65
N ALA A 8 -7.21 9.92 -11.93
CA ALA A 8 -7.97 9.29 -13.01
C ALA A 8 -8.12 7.78 -12.76
N LEU A 9 -7.05 7.09 -12.32
CA LEU A 9 -7.11 5.67 -12.00
C LEU A 9 -8.13 5.35 -10.90
N CYS A 10 -8.18 6.15 -9.85
CA CYS A 10 -9.16 5.97 -8.77
C CYS A 10 -10.60 6.23 -9.23
N LYS A 11 -10.80 7.15 -10.19
CA LYS A 11 -12.14 7.47 -10.72
C LYS A 11 -12.70 6.40 -11.65
N ILE A 12 -11.85 5.59 -12.26
CA ILE A 12 -12.27 4.49 -13.14
C ILE A 12 -12.41 3.15 -12.40
N SER A 13 -12.27 3.11 -11.07
CA SER A 13 -12.29 1.87 -10.26
C SER A 13 -13.56 1.03 -10.46
N ASN A 14 -14.68 1.67 -10.76
CA ASN A 14 -15.98 1.01 -11.00
C ASN A 14 -16.27 0.74 -12.49
N MET A 15 -15.34 1.04 -13.40
CA MET A 15 -15.46 0.66 -14.81
C MET A 15 -15.05 -0.80 -15.01
N GLY A 16 -15.40 -1.40 -16.16
CA GLY A 16 -15.10 -2.81 -16.42
C GLY A 16 -13.61 -3.20 -16.43
N CYS A 17 -12.70 -2.22 -16.56
CA CYS A 17 -11.26 -2.40 -16.47
C CYS A 17 -10.65 -1.89 -15.14
N GLY A 18 -11.49 -1.38 -14.24
CA GLY A 18 -11.07 -0.86 -12.94
C GLY A 18 -10.99 -1.96 -11.89
N LEU A 19 -10.23 -1.68 -10.84
CA LEU A 19 -10.23 -2.47 -9.62
C LEU A 19 -10.91 -1.64 -8.52
N THR A 20 -12.00 -2.15 -7.95
CA THR A 20 -12.83 -1.45 -6.97
C THR A 20 -12.10 -1.17 -5.66
N ASP A 21 -10.97 -1.83 -5.40
CA ASP A 21 -10.09 -1.61 -4.26
C ASP A 21 -8.91 -0.66 -4.56
N THR A 22 -9.04 0.19 -5.59
CA THR A 22 -8.06 1.23 -5.93
C THR A 22 -8.40 2.57 -5.28
N PHE A 23 -7.47 3.11 -4.49
CA PHE A 23 -7.68 4.33 -3.70
C PHE A 23 -6.51 5.31 -3.80
N ALA A 24 -6.81 6.59 -3.55
CA ALA A 24 -5.84 7.64 -3.32
C ALA A 24 -5.97 8.12 -1.86
N TYR A 25 -4.84 8.29 -1.19
CA TYR A 25 -4.77 8.69 0.21
C TYR A 25 -4.22 10.10 0.31
N TYR A 26 -4.85 10.92 1.15
CA TYR A 26 -4.47 12.32 1.35
C TYR A 26 -4.05 12.62 2.80
N ASP A 27 -4.19 11.63 3.68
CA ASP A 27 -3.84 11.70 5.09
C ASP A 27 -3.43 10.31 5.61
N ALA A 28 -2.71 10.29 6.74
CA ALA A 28 -2.16 9.06 7.32
C ALA A 28 -3.25 8.09 7.80
N GLN A 29 -4.37 8.60 8.29
CA GLN A 29 -5.46 7.77 8.81
C GLN A 29 -6.15 7.02 7.66
N SER A 30 -6.51 7.72 6.58
CA SER A 30 -7.14 7.10 5.41
C SER A 30 -6.22 6.09 4.73
N LEU A 31 -4.91 6.35 4.69
CA LEU A 31 -3.91 5.38 4.27
C LEU A 31 -3.96 4.13 5.15
N ALA A 32 -3.81 4.27 6.47
CA ALA A 32 -3.71 3.14 7.39
C ALA A 32 -4.97 2.24 7.35
N GLU A 33 -6.16 2.83 7.47
CA GLU A 33 -7.41 2.07 7.51
C GLU A 33 -7.70 1.34 6.19
N THR A 34 -7.47 2.02 5.07
CA THR A 34 -7.78 1.46 3.75
C THR A 34 -6.70 0.48 3.30
N PHE A 35 -5.43 0.77 3.57
CA PHE A 35 -4.34 -0.16 3.26
C PHE A 35 -4.54 -1.49 3.98
N LYS A 36 -4.90 -1.49 5.26
CA LYS A 36 -5.14 -2.73 6.02
C LYS A 36 -6.27 -3.58 5.44
N LYS A 37 -7.39 -2.97 5.04
CA LYS A 37 -8.52 -3.70 4.42
C LYS A 37 -8.18 -4.26 3.05
N THR A 38 -7.49 -3.45 2.27
CA THR A 38 -7.18 -3.81 0.90
C THR A 38 -6.04 -4.85 0.87
N MET A 39 -5.01 -4.71 1.71
CA MET A 39 -3.89 -5.67 1.84
C MET A 39 -4.34 -7.02 2.40
N ALA A 40 -5.45 -7.06 3.16
CA ALA A 40 -6.08 -8.32 3.57
C ALA A 40 -6.77 -9.06 2.41
N PHE A 41 -7.10 -8.39 1.30
CA PHE A 41 -7.86 -8.97 0.18
C PHE A 41 -6.99 -9.52 -0.95
N GLN A 42 -5.92 -8.84 -1.33
CA GLN A 42 -5.02 -9.27 -2.41
C GLN A 42 -3.69 -8.50 -2.41
N PRO A 43 -2.65 -8.99 -3.12
CA PRO A 43 -1.42 -8.25 -3.36
C PRO A 43 -1.69 -6.89 -4.00
N ARG A 44 -0.80 -5.92 -3.78
CA ARG A 44 -1.01 -4.54 -4.25
C ARG A 44 0.26 -3.78 -4.51
N VAL A 45 0.06 -2.66 -5.20
CA VAL A 45 1.09 -1.65 -5.43
C VAL A 45 0.78 -0.44 -4.56
N ILE A 46 1.71 -0.06 -3.69
CA ILE A 46 1.70 1.26 -3.04
C ILE A 46 2.65 2.18 -3.78
N LYS A 47 2.18 3.39 -4.07
CA LYS A 47 2.95 4.37 -4.83
C LYS A 47 2.81 5.76 -4.23
N GLN A 48 3.94 6.40 -3.91
CA GLN A 48 3.94 7.79 -3.48
C GLN A 48 3.37 8.71 -4.57
N ASN A 49 2.67 9.78 -4.20
CA ASN A 49 2.17 10.78 -5.15
C ASN A 49 3.25 11.80 -5.62
N ARG A 50 4.49 11.35 -5.83
CA ARG A 50 5.62 12.13 -6.36
C ARG A 50 6.37 11.32 -7.43
N GLY A 51 7.30 11.94 -8.17
CA GLY A 51 7.95 11.43 -9.39
C GLY A 51 8.46 9.98 -9.32
N SER A 52 8.61 9.32 -10.47
CA SER A 52 8.65 7.86 -10.57
C SER A 52 9.93 7.31 -11.20
N ALA A 53 11.11 7.70 -10.72
CA ALA A 53 12.33 7.00 -11.13
C ALA A 53 12.37 5.52 -10.66
N GLY A 54 11.33 5.04 -9.96
CA GLY A 54 11.22 3.69 -9.41
C GLY A 54 11.08 3.75 -7.90
N GLU A 55 11.71 4.75 -7.29
CA GLU A 55 11.67 5.05 -5.85
C GLU A 55 10.23 5.28 -5.35
N GLY A 56 9.90 4.67 -4.21
CA GLY A 56 8.60 4.81 -3.57
C GLY A 56 7.44 4.10 -4.28
N ILE A 57 7.76 3.09 -5.11
CA ILE A 57 6.78 2.15 -5.68
C ILE A 57 7.06 0.76 -5.11
N TRP A 58 6.13 0.25 -4.32
CA TRP A 58 6.28 -0.99 -3.59
C TRP A 58 5.26 -2.01 -4.06
N LEU A 59 5.72 -3.22 -4.40
CA LEU A 59 4.87 -4.40 -4.47
C LEU A 59 4.74 -4.97 -3.06
N CYS A 60 3.51 -5.20 -2.62
CA CYS A 60 3.20 -5.65 -1.26
C CYS A 60 2.46 -6.99 -1.31
N TRP A 61 2.95 -7.97 -0.57
CA TRP A 61 2.32 -9.28 -0.37
C TRP A 61 2.13 -9.56 1.12
N LEU A 62 1.03 -10.22 1.46
CA LEU A 62 0.75 -10.69 2.81
C LEU A 62 1.57 -11.95 3.06
N GLU A 63 2.19 -12.04 4.24
CA GLU A 63 3.04 -13.17 4.63
C GLU A 63 2.43 -13.90 5.84
N GLY A 64 2.44 -15.23 5.79
CA GLY A 64 1.99 -16.08 6.91
C GLY A 64 0.47 -16.11 7.15
N LYS A 65 -0.33 -15.48 6.28
CA LYS A 65 -1.80 -15.50 6.31
C LYS A 65 -2.38 -15.60 4.91
N GLU A 66 -3.56 -16.21 4.84
CA GLU A 66 -4.38 -16.23 3.63
C GLU A 66 -5.11 -14.90 3.44
N TYR A 67 -5.32 -14.52 2.19
CA TYR A 67 -6.17 -13.39 1.84
C TYR A 67 -7.65 -13.69 2.10
N CYS A 68 -8.42 -12.68 2.49
CA CYS A 68 -9.88 -12.78 2.50
C CYS A 68 -10.43 -12.86 1.07
N LYS A 69 -11.62 -13.44 0.92
CA LYS A 69 -12.20 -13.70 -0.40
C LYS A 69 -12.93 -12.50 -0.97
N THR A 70 -13.38 -11.62 -0.09
CA THR A 70 -14.16 -10.43 -0.47
C THR A 70 -13.49 -9.18 0.09
N PHE A 71 -13.35 -8.17 -0.76
CA PHE A 71 -12.84 -6.88 -0.32
C PHE A 71 -13.67 -6.32 0.85
N GLY A 72 -12.99 -5.96 1.95
CA GLY A 72 -13.61 -5.43 3.17
C GLY A 72 -14.06 -6.47 4.20
N GLU A 73 -13.94 -7.77 3.89
CA GLU A 73 -14.25 -8.88 4.82
C GLU A 73 -13.29 -8.94 6.01
N ALA A 74 -12.04 -8.53 5.81
CA ALA A 74 -11.00 -8.53 6.83
C ALA A 74 -10.18 -7.23 6.78
N SER A 75 -9.45 -7.00 7.85
CA SER A 75 -8.46 -5.92 7.97
C SER A 75 -7.22 -6.50 8.64
N LEU A 76 -6.04 -6.13 8.15
CA LEU A 76 -4.79 -6.54 8.79
C LEU A 76 -4.59 -5.83 10.14
N GLU A 77 -3.91 -6.53 11.04
CA GLU A 77 -3.44 -6.01 12.32
C GLU A 77 -2.03 -5.44 12.20
N ASP A 78 -1.62 -4.59 13.15
CA ASP A 78 -0.31 -3.92 13.14
C ASP A 78 0.88 -4.89 13.07
N GLY A 79 0.74 -6.08 13.69
CA GLY A 79 1.78 -7.10 13.75
C GLY A 79 1.84 -8.02 12.53
N ASP A 80 0.89 -7.91 11.60
CA ASP A 80 0.86 -8.77 10.42
C ASP A 80 2.07 -8.50 9.52
N LYS A 81 2.61 -9.55 8.91
CA LYS A 81 3.85 -9.48 8.14
C LYS A 81 3.58 -9.29 6.67
N LEU A 82 4.42 -8.46 6.06
CA LEU A 82 4.39 -8.14 4.65
C LEU A 82 5.75 -8.47 4.04
N LYS A 83 5.72 -9.07 2.86
CA LYS A 83 6.84 -9.05 1.93
C LYS A 83 6.68 -7.83 1.03
N LEU A 84 7.72 -7.03 0.93
CA LEU A 84 7.74 -5.77 0.21
C LEU A 84 8.87 -5.80 -0.81
N MET A 85 8.64 -5.34 -2.03
CA MET A 85 9.70 -5.21 -3.03
C MET A 85 9.65 -3.82 -3.65
N GLU A 86 10.75 -3.08 -3.59
CA GLU A 86 10.83 -1.78 -4.25
C GLU A 86 11.10 -1.97 -5.74
N MET A 87 10.33 -1.30 -6.58
CA MET A 87 10.46 -1.41 -8.03
C MET A 87 11.71 -0.72 -8.59
N ASN A 88 12.43 0.06 -7.78
CA ASN A 88 13.62 0.82 -8.18
C ASN A 88 14.81 -0.10 -8.47
N ASP A 89 15.09 -1.02 -7.56
CA ASP A 89 16.26 -1.90 -7.58
C ASP A 89 15.90 -3.38 -7.32
N ASN A 90 14.61 -3.69 -7.11
CA ASN A 90 14.08 -5.01 -6.78
C ASN A 90 14.57 -5.60 -5.45
N HIS A 91 15.08 -4.77 -4.52
CA HIS A 91 15.36 -5.27 -3.17
C HIS A 91 14.05 -5.69 -2.49
N VAL A 92 14.16 -6.66 -1.57
CA VAL A 92 13.02 -7.24 -0.87
C VAL A 92 13.19 -7.02 0.63
N GLU A 93 12.16 -6.43 1.24
CA GLU A 93 12.07 -6.21 2.67
C GLU A 93 10.94 -7.02 3.31
N HIS A 94 11.10 -7.31 4.60
CA HIS A 94 10.10 -8.03 5.39
C HIS A 94 9.78 -7.23 6.66
N HIS A 95 8.61 -6.58 6.65
CA HIS A 95 8.19 -5.69 7.72
C HIS A 95 6.80 -6.04 8.25
N THR A 96 6.51 -5.58 9.45
CA THR A 96 5.14 -5.52 9.94
C THR A 96 4.33 -4.46 9.18
N VAL A 97 3.01 -4.61 9.18
CA VAL A 97 2.08 -3.57 8.69
C VAL A 97 2.35 -2.24 9.38
N LYS A 98 2.60 -2.23 10.70
CA LYS A 98 2.92 -1.01 11.43
C LYS A 98 4.19 -0.33 10.91
N GLU A 99 5.29 -1.07 10.83
CA GLU A 99 6.58 -0.56 10.32
C GLU A 99 6.43 0.05 8.93
N PHE A 100 5.74 -0.65 8.01
CA PHE A 100 5.54 -0.14 6.66
C PHE A 100 4.65 1.11 6.60
N LEU A 101 3.59 1.18 7.41
CA LEU A 101 2.75 2.36 7.47
C LEU A 101 3.49 3.57 8.04
N VAL A 102 4.33 3.38 9.08
CA VAL A 102 5.21 4.45 9.59
C VAL A 102 6.20 4.87 8.51
N PHE A 103 6.84 3.93 7.81
CA PHE A 103 7.71 4.24 6.67
C PHE A 103 7.00 5.09 5.60
N CYS A 104 5.75 4.76 5.26
CA CYS A 104 4.98 5.49 4.26
C CYS A 104 4.65 6.94 4.68
N VAL A 105 4.47 7.20 5.97
CA VAL A 105 4.02 8.50 6.51
C VAL A 105 5.22 9.36 6.94
N ASP A 106 6.14 8.77 7.69
CA ASP A 106 7.25 9.46 8.37
C ASP A 106 8.62 9.18 7.73
N GLY A 107 8.69 8.26 6.78
CA GLY A 107 9.92 7.86 6.09
C GLY A 107 10.73 6.79 6.83
N PRO A 108 11.88 6.36 6.26
CA PRO A 108 12.70 5.26 6.80
C PRO A 108 13.31 5.54 8.18
N THR A 109 13.43 6.81 8.56
CA THR A 109 13.94 7.23 9.88
C THR A 109 12.83 7.56 10.88
N GLY A 110 11.56 7.29 10.54
CA GLY A 110 10.42 7.50 11.43
C GLY A 110 10.47 6.59 12.67
N GLU A 111 10.00 7.09 13.80
CA GLU A 111 9.97 6.32 15.04
C GLU A 111 9.04 5.11 14.90
N GLY A 112 9.61 3.91 14.93
CA GLY A 112 8.86 2.66 14.73
C GLY A 112 8.74 2.21 13.27
N ALA A 113 9.46 2.82 12.33
CA ALA A 113 9.56 2.34 10.95
C ALA A 113 10.31 1.00 10.84
N GLY A 114 11.16 0.65 11.81
CA GLY A 114 12.06 -0.49 11.71
C GLY A 114 13.38 -0.10 11.04
N THR A 115 14.02 -1.03 10.34
CA THR A 115 15.28 -0.80 9.61
C THR A 115 15.08 -1.16 8.15
N TRP A 116 15.27 -0.17 7.27
CA TRP A 116 15.08 -0.23 5.82
C TRP A 116 16.42 -0.04 5.11
#